data_AF-A0A1F2VR43-F1
#
_entry.id   AF-A0A1F2VR43-F1
#
_cell.length_a   1.000
_cell.length_b   1.000
_cell.length_c   1.000
_cell.angle_alpha   90.00
_cell.angle_beta   90.00
_cell.angle_gamma   90.00
#
_symmetry.space_group_name_H-M   'P 1'
#
loop_
_entity.id
_entity.type
_entity.pdbx_description
1 polymer ?
#
loop_
_entity_poly.entity_id
_entity_poly.type
_entity_poly.pdbx_seq_one_letter_code
_entity_poly.pdbx_strand_id
1 'polypeptide(L)' 'MMPDDKRRHDFTNHLGIILGFAEVLLTNMSPEDARRSDVEEIRKAATAALALLAGMFPDPITNDTQRDSRQNP' A
#
# COMPACT_ATOMS: atom_id res chain seq x y z
N MET A 1 -5.46 7.77 -18.74
CA MET A 1 -4.86 7.52 -17.41
C MET A 1 -3.52 8.23 -17.38
N MET A 2 -3.28 9.09 -16.40
CA MET A 2 -2.03 9.88 -16.36
C MET A 2 -0.84 8.93 -16.14
N PRO A 3 0.39 9.24 -16.61
CA PRO A 3 1.54 8.36 -16.46
C PRO A 3 1.82 7.92 -15.02
N ASP A 4 1.55 8.81 -14.05
CA ASP A 4 1.74 8.54 -12.63
C ASP A 4 0.65 7.63 -12.04
N ASP A 5 -0.58 7.66 -12.58
CA ASP A 5 -1.63 6.70 -12.20
C ASP A 5 -1.24 5.28 -12.61
N LYS A 6 -0.63 5.13 -13.80
CA LYS A 6 -0.16 3.81 -14.28
C LYS A 6 0.96 3.27 -13.39
N ARG A 7 1.96 4.11 -13.06
CA ARG A 7 3.06 3.72 -12.17
C ARG A 7 2.57 3.36 -10.78
N ARG A 8 1.66 4.15 -10.20
CA ARG A 8 1.01 3.86 -8.92
C ARG A 8 0.31 2.49 -8.98
N HIS A 9 -0.52 2.28 -9.99
CA HIS A 9 -1.23 1.00 -10.18
C HIS A 9 -0.27 -0.18 -10.29
N ASP A 10 0.73 -0.10 -11.16
CA ASP A 10 1.69 -1.19 -11.38
C ASP A 10 2.49 -1.51 -10.10
N PHE A 11 2.83 -0.49 -9.32
CA PHE A 11 3.54 -0.67 -8.05
C PHE A 11 2.62 -1.27 -6.97
N THR A 12 1.38 -0.78 -6.84
CA THR A 12 0.35 -1.38 -5.97
C THR A 12 0.14 -2.85 -6.30
N ASN A 13 0.06 -3.20 -7.59
CA ASN A 13 -0.13 -4.57 -8.03
C ASN A 13 1.02 -5.49 -7.57
N HIS A 14 2.27 -5.06 -7.70
CA HIS A 14 3.42 -5.84 -7.22
C HIS A 14 3.42 -5.99 -5.69
N LEU A 15 3.11 -4.92 -4.95
CA LEU A 15 3.01 -5.00 -3.49
C LEU A 15 1.89 -5.94 -3.04
N GLY A 16 0.75 -5.94 -3.75
CA GLY A 16 -0.34 -6.89 -3.52
C GLY A 16 0.10 -8.34 -3.73
N ILE A 17 0.84 -8.63 -4.80
CA ILE A 17 1.41 -9.96 -5.06
C ILE A 17 2.36 -10.39 -3.93
N ILE A 18 3.28 -9.51 -3.51
CA ILE A 18 4.23 -9.78 -2.42
C ILE A 18 3.48 -10.10 -1.12
N LEU A 19 2.46 -9.30 -0.77
CA LEU A 19 1.65 -9.51 0.41
C LEU A 19 0.90 -10.84 0.36
N GLY A 20 0.26 -11.15 -0.77
CA GLY A 20 -0.46 -12.41 -0.94
C GLY A 20 0.44 -13.62 -0.78
N PHE A 21 1.64 -13.61 -1.37
CA PHE A 21 2.60 -14.69 -1.18
C PHE A 21 3.12 -14.78 0.26
N ALA A 22 3.41 -13.64 0.91
CA ALA A 22 3.84 -13.63 2.30
C ALA A 22 2.76 -14.20 3.23
N GLU A 23 1.49 -13.88 3.01
CA GLU A 23 0.36 -14.44 3.76
C GLU A 23 0.25 -15.95 3.55
N VAL A 24 0.28 -16.43 2.30
CA VAL A 24 0.24 -17.87 2.01
C VAL A 24 1.40 -18.61 2.68
N LEU A 25 2.61 -18.04 2.66
CA LEU A 25 3.76 -18.62 3.35
C LEU A 25 3.55 -18.67 4.87
N LEU A 26 3.10 -17.58 5.49
CA LEU A 26 2.86 -17.51 6.93
C LEU A 26 1.74 -18.45 7.40
N THR A 27 0.72 -18.68 6.59
CA THR A 27 -0.36 -19.64 6.89
C THR A 27 0.15 -21.08 6.89
N ASN A 28 1.16 -21.39 6.08
CA ASN A 28 1.72 -22.74 5.94
C ASN A 28 2.94 -23.01 6.83
N MET A 29 3.48 -21.99 7.51
CA MET A 29 4.62 -22.12 8.42
C MET A 29 4.17 -22.46 9.84
N SER A 30 4.93 -23.33 10.52
CA SER A 30 4.75 -23.52 11.96
C SER A 30 5.14 -22.23 12.71
N PRO A 31 4.54 -21.95 13.88
CA PRO A 31 4.91 -20.81 14.71
C PRO A 31 6.40 -20.81 15.11
N GLU A 32 7.03 -21.97 15.16
CA GLU A 32 8.43 -22.19 15.52
C GLU A 32 9.38 -22.21 14.32
N ASP A 33 8.88 -22.05 13.08
CA ASP A 33 9.72 -21.99 11.88
C ASP A 33 10.64 -20.75 11.96
N ALA A 34 11.96 -20.98 11.94
CA ALA A 34 12.96 -19.92 12.04
C ALA A 34 12.84 -18.86 10.92
N ARG A 35 12.27 -19.21 9.77
CA ARG A 35 12.06 -18.28 8.64
C ARG A 35 10.80 -17.44 8.80
N ARG A 36 9.91 -17.80 9.73
CA ARG A 36 8.64 -17.12 9.92
C ARG A 36 8.84 -15.64 10.22
N SER A 37 9.82 -15.30 11.07
CA SER A 37 10.15 -13.90 11.39
C SER A 37 10.52 -13.09 10.15
N ASP A 38 11.29 -13.68 9.22
CA ASP A 38 11.70 -13.00 8.00
C ASP A 38 10.51 -12.72 7.08
N VAL A 39 9.59 -13.69 6.96
CA VAL A 39 8.37 -13.51 6.16
C VAL A 39 7.41 -12.50 6.80
N GLU A 40 7.33 -12.48 8.13
CA GLU A 40 6.56 -11.45 8.86
C GLU A 40 7.11 -10.05 8.59
N GLU A 41 8.43 -9.87 8.52
CA GLU A 41 9.04 -8.59 8.18
C GLU A 41 8.83 -8.20 6.71
N ILE A 42 8.89 -9.16 5.78
CA ILE A 42 8.54 -8.90 4.37
C ILE A 42 7.10 -8.39 4.27
N ARG A 43 6.16 -9.04 4.97
CA ARG A 43 4.76 -8.62 4.99
C ARG A 43 4.61 -7.21 5.56
N LYS A 44 5.23 -6.92 6.71
CA LYS A 44 5.19 -5.60 7.36
C LYS A 44 5.76 -4.51 6.44
N ALA A 45 6.91 -4.77 5.81
CA ALA A 45 7.55 -3.83 4.90
C ALA A 45 6.68 -3.53 3.68
N ALA A 46 6.07 -4.55 3.06
CA ALA A 46 5.16 -4.36 1.93
C ALA A 46 3.88 -3.59 2.32
N THR A 47 3.33 -3.85 3.52
CA THR A 47 2.20 -3.07 4.05
C THR A 47 2.58 -1.60 4.26
N ALA A 48 3.75 -1.32 4.85
CA ALA A 48 4.24 0.04 5.04
C ALA A 48 4.46 0.76 3.70
N ALA A 49 4.99 0.06 2.69
CA ALA A 49 5.19 0.61 1.35
C ALA A 49 3.87 1.02 0.68
N LEU A 50 2.79 0.24 0.85
CA LEU A 50 1.46 0.62 0.36
C LEU A 50 0.95 1.90 1.03
N ALA A 51 1.12 2.03 2.35
CA ALA A 51 0.71 3.22 3.09
C ALA A 51 1.49 4.46 2.62
N LEU A 52 2.80 4.33 2.41
CA LEU A 52 3.64 5.40 1.87
C LEU A 52 3.21 5.78 0.45
N LEU A 53 2.93 4.79 -0.41
CA LEU A 53 2.47 5.04 -1.78
C LEU A 53 1.14 5.81 -1.82
N ALA A 54 0.20 5.45 -0.95
CA ALA A 54 -1.07 6.16 -0.82
C ALA A 54 -0.86 7.63 -0.40
N GLY A 55 0.07 7.89 0.53
CA GLY A 55 0.40 9.25 0.96
C GLY A 55 1.09 10.12 -0.10
N MET A 56 1.85 9.52 -1.02
CA MET A 56 2.52 10.24 -2.11
C MET A 56 1.58 10.65 -3.25
N PHE A 57 0.46 9.94 -3.41
CA PHE A 57 -0.52 10.18 -4.47
C PHE A 57 -1.92 10.39 -3.88
N PRO A 58 -2.13 11.48 -3.11
CA PRO A 58 -3.45 11.78 -2.57
C PRO A 58 -4.44 12.00 -3.72
N ASP A 59 -5.65 11.46 -3.58
CA ASP A 59 -6.68 11.61 -4.59
C ASP A 59 -6.98 13.11 -4.84
N PRO A 60 -7.11 13.53 -6.12
CA PRO A 60 -7.33 14.93 -6.45
C PRO A 60 -8.65 15.49 -5.88
N ILE A 61 -9.63 14.61 -5.59
CA ILE A 61 -10.95 14.99 -5.07
C ILE A 61 -10.87 15.51 -3.62
N THR A 62 -9.82 15.19 -2.84
CA THR A 62 -9.74 15.58 -1.43
C THR A 62 -9.40 17.07 -1.22
N ASN A 63 -8.95 17.79 -2.27
CA ASN A 63 -8.53 19.20 -2.17
C ASN A 63 -9.61 20.23 -2.52
N ASP A 64 -10.70 19.84 -3.21
CA ASP A 64 -11.72 20.81 -3.65
C ASP A 64 -12.75 21.13 -2.55
N THR A 65 -13.02 20.19 -1.62
CA THR A 65 -13.96 20.41 -0.51
C THR A 65 -13.47 21.48 0.49
N GLN A 66 -12.18 21.85 0.49
CA GLN A 66 -11.64 22.92 1.35
C GLN A 66 -11.58 24.31 0.69
N ARG A 67 -11.75 24.43 -0.63
CA ARG A 67 -11.76 25.75 -1.29
C ARG A 67 -13.14 26.41 -1.25
N ASP A 68 -14.21 25.62 -1.31
CA ASP A 68 -15.57 26.15 -1.39
C ASP A 68 -16.06 26.77 -0.07
N SER A 69 -15.48 26.38 1.07
CA SER A 69 -15.85 26.95 2.38
C SER A 69 -15.22 28.32 2.69
N ARG A 70 -14.33 28.84 1.83
CA ARG A 70 -13.68 30.16 2.00
C ARG A 70 -14.25 31.26 1.09
N GLN A 71 -15.23 30.93 0.26
CA GLN A 71 -15.99 31.89 -0.54
C GLN A 71 -17.47 31.86 -0.13
N ASN A 72 -17.78 32.46 1.01
CA ASN A 72 -19.11 33.06 1.20
C ASN A 72 -18.95 34.33 2.06
N PRO A 73 -19.25 35.52 1.51
CA PRO A 73 -19.25 36.78 2.26
C PRO A 73 -20.43 36.86 3.26
#